data_AF-A0A1I1MQF0-F1
#
_entry.id   AF-A0A1I1MQF0-F1
#
_cell.length_a   1.000
_cell.length_b   1.000
_cell.length_c   1.000
_cell.angle_alpha   90.00
_cell.angle_beta   90.00
_cell.angle_gamma   90.00
#
_symmetry.space_group_name_H-M   'P 1'
#
loop_
_entity.id
_entity.type
_entity.pdbx_description
1 polymer ?
#
loop_
_entity_poly.entity_id
_entity_poly.type
_entity_poly.pdbx_seq_one_letter_code
_entity_poly.pdbx_strand_id
1 'polypeptide(L)'
;MRRRPVLALAGAGLLVAVVLALVLTGGDDQPRTDHAASPSATTAAPTSSSAPVQGPALPTTASGTSSAAPGTATAPTTAAAPGGGAAEQRPAELPAVPLDAGATVPGVVSGRLVVVEAVQATGSGVGNVSGPALRVTVELTGDGRTLSLDGSYVELLTGPDLTPASPVDDPSTAPLQGQLPPGGTATGVYVFSVDDGARGDVTVRVQPAPGEPFLVFRGAAG
;
A
#
# COMPACT_ATOMS: atom_id res chain seq x y z
N MET A 1 61.36 -9.35 -18.19
CA MET A 1 61.26 -7.89 -17.94
C MET A 1 59.79 -7.58 -17.68
N ARG A 2 59.31 -7.52 -16.43
CA ARG A 2 59.29 -6.38 -15.48
C ARG A 2 58.38 -5.21 -15.90
N ARG A 3 57.36 -4.96 -15.03
CA ARG A 3 56.76 -3.65 -14.61
C ARG A 3 55.59 -3.14 -15.50
N ARG A 4 54.37 -2.78 -15.01
CA ARG A 4 53.88 -2.37 -13.68
C ARG A 4 52.34 -2.52 -13.57
N PRO A 5 51.78 -3.00 -12.44
CA PRO A 5 50.46 -2.62 -11.95
C PRO A 5 50.64 -1.69 -10.73
N VAL A 6 50.63 -0.37 -10.92
CA VAL A 6 50.79 0.59 -9.80
C VAL A 6 49.73 1.70 -9.80
N LEU A 7 48.95 1.90 -10.86
CA LEU A 7 47.98 3.03 -10.87
C LEU A 7 46.61 2.74 -10.27
N ALA A 8 46.23 1.50 -9.96
CA ALA A 8 44.91 1.21 -9.40
C ALA A 8 44.81 1.38 -7.86
N LEU A 9 45.95 1.52 -7.16
CA LEU A 9 45.99 1.58 -5.69
C LEU A 9 45.94 3.00 -5.10
N ALA A 10 46.03 4.05 -5.94
CA ALA A 10 46.03 5.43 -5.45
C ALA A 10 44.62 5.98 -5.14
N GLY A 11 43.57 5.45 -5.76
CA GLY A 11 42.19 5.93 -5.55
C GLY A 11 41.55 5.42 -4.26
N ALA A 12 41.81 4.16 -3.90
CA ALA A 12 41.19 3.53 -2.73
C ALA A 12 41.76 4.02 -1.39
N GLY A 13 43.06 4.35 -1.35
CA GLY A 13 43.70 4.86 -0.13
C GLY A 13 43.25 6.27 0.26
N LEU A 14 42.99 7.14 -0.73
CA LEU A 14 42.59 8.53 -0.48
C LEU A 14 41.18 8.62 0.10
N LEU A 15 40.25 7.78 -0.38
CA LEU A 15 38.86 7.76 0.12
C LEU A 15 38.77 7.25 1.56
N VAL A 16 39.54 6.22 1.93
CA VAL A 16 39.57 5.70 3.31
C VAL A 16 40.17 6.72 4.27
N ALA A 17 41.19 7.47 3.85
CA ALA A 17 41.78 8.53 4.68
C ALA A 17 40.81 9.71 4.94
N VAL A 18 40.00 10.09 3.95
CA VAL A 18 39.01 11.17 4.07
C VAL A 18 37.85 10.77 4.99
N VAL A 19 37.37 9.53 4.90
CA VAL A 19 36.31 9.02 5.78
C VAL A 19 36.80 8.87 7.23
N LEU A 20 38.04 8.44 7.43
CA LEU A 20 38.62 8.32 8.78
C LEU A 20 38.87 9.69 9.42
N ALA A 21 39.29 10.70 8.63
CA ALA A 21 39.45 12.06 9.13
C ALA A 21 38.13 12.72 9.53
N LEU A 22 37.02 12.41 8.85
CA LEU A 22 35.71 12.99 9.15
C LEU A 22 35.06 12.41 10.41
N VAL A 23 35.39 11.15 10.77
CA VAL A 23 34.85 10.48 11.97
C VAL A 23 35.60 10.88 13.25
N LEU A 24 36.84 11.38 13.14
CA LEU A 24 37.68 11.73 14.30
C LEU A 24 37.58 13.20 14.75
N THR A 25 36.95 14.09 13.98
CA THR A 25 36.84 15.53 14.30
C THR A 25 35.48 15.97 14.85
N GLY A 26 34.57 15.03 15.16
CA GLY A 26 33.22 15.34 15.64
C GLY A 26 33.03 15.34 17.17
N GLY A 27 34.10 15.16 17.95
CA GLY A 27 34.04 15.08 19.42
C GLY A 27 34.43 16.38 20.13
N ASP A 28 33.55 16.77 21.07
CA ASP A 28 33.71 17.75 22.16
C ASP A 28 33.66 19.25 21.82
N ASP A 29 32.60 19.94 22.27
CA ASP A 29 32.66 20.76 23.50
C ASP A 29 31.25 21.29 23.90
N GLN A 30 30.84 21.04 25.14
CA GLN A 30 29.69 21.66 25.81
C GLN A 30 30.15 22.95 26.50
N PRO A 31 29.28 23.97 26.61
CA PRO A 31 29.05 24.45 27.96
C PRO A 31 27.57 24.67 28.33
N ARG A 32 27.28 24.23 29.55
CA ARG A 32 26.14 24.60 30.40
C ARG A 32 25.87 26.10 30.34
N THR A 33 24.60 26.45 30.15
CA THR A 33 24.03 27.64 30.77
C THR A 33 22.87 27.20 31.65
N ASP A 34 23.05 27.42 32.95
CA ASP A 34 22.00 27.38 33.96
C ASP A 34 20.88 28.36 33.55
N HIS A 35 19.65 27.86 33.46
CA HIS A 35 18.47 28.71 33.62
C HIS A 35 17.64 28.21 34.80
N ALA A 36 17.73 29.00 35.86
CA ALA A 36 16.98 28.88 37.09
C ALA A 36 15.51 29.26 36.89
N ALA A 37 14.65 28.63 37.72
CA ALA A 37 13.29 29.04 38.11
C ALA A 37 12.22 29.02 36.99
N SER A 38 10.98 28.59 37.18
CA SER A 38 10.20 28.22 38.36
C SER A 38 9.00 27.36 37.89
N PRO A 39 8.36 26.56 38.77
CA PRO A 39 7.32 25.61 38.41
C PRO A 39 5.94 26.29 38.30
N SER A 40 5.27 26.13 37.16
CA SER A 40 3.83 26.37 37.06
C SER A 40 3.12 25.03 36.88
N ALA A 41 2.69 24.47 38.01
CA ALA A 41 1.66 23.44 38.04
C ALA A 41 0.33 24.10 37.64
N THR A 42 -0.15 23.82 36.43
CA THR A 42 -1.55 24.09 36.08
C THR A 42 -2.35 22.83 36.33
N THR A 43 -2.93 22.78 37.53
CA THR A 43 -4.05 21.90 37.89
C THR A 43 -5.23 22.20 36.96
N ALA A 44 -5.51 21.30 36.01
CA ALA A 44 -6.78 21.29 35.31
C ALA A 44 -7.79 20.52 36.17
N ALA A 45 -8.73 21.24 36.78
CA ALA A 45 -9.86 20.65 37.48
C ALA A 45 -10.87 20.06 36.48
N PRO A 46 -11.49 18.89 36.75
CA PRO A 46 -12.61 18.40 35.97
C PRO A 46 -13.89 19.17 36.32
N THR A 47 -14.41 19.97 35.39
CA THR A 47 -15.76 20.53 35.49
C THR A 47 -16.77 19.54 34.89
N SER A 48 -17.39 18.76 35.76
CA SER A 48 -18.67 18.11 35.47
C SER A 48 -19.73 19.19 35.25
N SER A 49 -20.25 19.33 34.03
CA SER A 49 -21.47 20.10 33.76
C SER A 49 -22.54 19.18 33.21
N SER A 50 -23.46 18.81 34.09
CA SER A 50 -24.71 18.11 33.82
C SER A 50 -25.74 19.01 33.12
N ALA A 51 -26.54 18.38 32.26
CA ALA A 51 -28.01 18.52 32.11
C ALA A 51 -28.53 18.83 30.69
N PRO A 52 -29.74 18.34 30.35
CA PRO A 52 -30.09 17.81 29.02
C PRO A 52 -31.01 18.74 28.21
N VAL A 53 -31.03 18.61 26.88
CA VAL A 53 -32.15 19.11 26.06
C VAL A 53 -32.47 18.19 24.87
N GLN A 54 -33.64 17.55 25.00
CA GLN A 54 -34.69 17.35 23.99
C GLN A 54 -34.31 16.70 22.64
N GLY A 55 -34.60 15.40 22.54
CA GLY A 55 -34.70 14.70 21.28
C GLY A 55 -35.91 15.15 20.44
N PRO A 56 -35.80 15.19 19.10
CA PRO A 56 -36.96 15.28 18.24
C PRO A 56 -37.70 13.94 18.23
N ALA A 57 -38.98 13.97 18.61
CA ALA A 57 -39.89 12.85 18.48
C ALA A 57 -40.07 12.48 16.99
N LEU A 58 -39.79 11.22 16.63
CA LEU A 58 -40.16 10.67 15.33
C LEU A 58 -41.68 10.46 15.30
N PRO A 59 -42.39 10.87 14.23
CA PRO A 59 -43.80 10.55 14.07
C PRO A 59 -43.97 9.05 13.78
N THR A 60 -44.73 8.37 14.63
CA THR A 60 -45.33 7.06 14.38
C THR A 60 -46.27 7.16 13.19
N THR A 61 -45.90 6.60 12.04
CA THR A 61 -46.84 6.36 10.93
C THR A 61 -47.30 4.91 10.96
N ALA A 62 -48.63 4.80 10.97
CA ALA A 62 -49.39 3.60 11.23
C ALA A 62 -49.20 2.50 10.16
N SER A 63 -49.26 1.26 10.64
CA SER A 63 -49.46 0.05 9.85
C SER A 63 -50.74 0.16 9.02
N GLY A 64 -50.60 0.31 7.71
CA GLY A 64 -51.67 0.20 6.74
C GLY A 64 -51.60 -1.15 6.03
N THR A 65 -52.34 -2.13 6.54
CA THR A 65 -52.63 -3.37 5.82
C THR A 65 -53.55 -3.04 4.65
N SER A 66 -53.08 -3.14 3.41
CA SER A 66 -53.94 -3.17 2.22
C SER A 66 -53.75 -4.48 1.47
N SER A 67 -54.76 -5.33 1.67
CA SER A 67 -55.14 -6.46 0.85
C SER A 67 -55.54 -5.98 -0.55
N ALA A 68 -54.91 -6.52 -1.60
CA ALA A 68 -55.41 -6.44 -2.97
C ALA A 68 -55.21 -7.80 -3.67
N ALA A 69 -56.29 -8.25 -4.30
CA ALA A 69 -56.52 -9.55 -4.92
C ALA A 69 -55.62 -9.84 -6.15
N PRO A 70 -55.49 -11.12 -6.57
CA PRO A 70 -54.74 -11.50 -7.77
C PRO A 70 -55.52 -11.13 -9.03
N GLY A 71 -55.10 -10.05 -9.69
CA GLY A 71 -55.54 -9.68 -11.03
C GLY A 71 -54.57 -10.22 -12.07
N THR A 72 -55.02 -11.18 -12.88
CA THR A 72 -54.37 -11.62 -14.12
C THR A 72 -54.16 -10.43 -15.05
N ALA A 73 -52.90 -10.07 -15.32
CA ALA A 73 -52.52 -9.14 -16.37
C ALA A 73 -51.61 -9.84 -17.39
N THR A 74 -52.11 -9.85 -18.61
CA THR A 74 -51.57 -10.39 -19.86
C THR A 74 -50.14 -9.91 -20.14
N ALA A 75 -49.28 -10.83 -20.58
CA ALA A 75 -47.91 -10.53 -21.01
C ALA A 75 -47.86 -9.60 -22.23
N PRO A 76 -47.01 -8.55 -22.23
CA PRO A 76 -46.47 -7.97 -23.43
C PRO A 76 -45.01 -8.41 -23.62
N THR A 77 -44.81 -9.10 -24.75
CA THR A 77 -43.65 -9.09 -25.65
C THR A 77 -42.29 -8.66 -25.08
N THR A 78 -41.35 -9.60 -25.12
CA THR A 78 -39.90 -9.42 -24.98
C THR A 78 -39.38 -8.26 -25.82
N ALA A 79 -39.26 -7.08 -25.20
CA ALA A 79 -38.29 -6.09 -25.62
C ALA A 79 -36.98 -6.44 -24.93
N ALA A 80 -35.94 -6.77 -25.69
CA ALA A 80 -34.59 -6.85 -25.19
C ALA A 80 -34.21 -5.47 -24.63
N ALA A 81 -34.35 -5.31 -23.32
CA ALA A 81 -33.75 -4.18 -22.63
C ALA A 81 -32.23 -4.27 -22.84
N PRO A 82 -31.54 -3.20 -23.26
CA PRO A 82 -30.09 -3.14 -23.11
C PRO A 82 -29.82 -3.40 -21.62
N GLY A 83 -29.07 -4.47 -21.33
CA GLY A 83 -28.81 -4.89 -19.96
C GLY A 83 -28.37 -3.71 -19.12
N GLY A 84 -29.18 -3.35 -18.12
CA GLY A 84 -28.76 -2.42 -17.08
C GLY A 84 -27.58 -3.01 -16.33
N GLY A 85 -26.54 -2.22 -16.08
CA GLY A 85 -25.44 -2.62 -15.22
C GLY A 85 -24.06 -2.04 -15.55
N ALA A 86 -23.95 -0.86 -16.15
CA ALA A 86 -22.68 -0.12 -16.21
C ALA A 86 -22.45 0.72 -14.94
N ALA A 87 -22.79 0.17 -13.77
CA ALA A 87 -22.50 0.74 -12.46
C ALA A 87 -21.91 -0.38 -11.60
N GLU A 88 -20.69 -0.18 -11.09
CA GLU A 88 -20.05 -0.97 -10.02
C GLU A 88 -19.62 -2.41 -10.34
N GLN A 89 -19.10 -2.71 -11.54
CA GLN A 89 -18.36 -3.98 -11.72
C GLN A 89 -16.94 -3.85 -11.17
N ARG A 90 -16.69 -4.49 -10.02
CA ARG A 90 -15.34 -4.68 -9.45
C ARG A 90 -14.44 -5.31 -10.53
N PRO A 91 -13.19 -4.84 -10.71
CA PRO A 91 -12.26 -5.48 -11.65
C PRO A 91 -12.12 -6.96 -11.34
N ALA A 92 -11.94 -7.78 -12.38
CA ALA A 92 -11.75 -9.21 -12.23
C ALA A 92 -10.50 -9.52 -11.38
N GLU A 93 -10.52 -10.60 -10.60
CA GLU A 93 -9.39 -11.06 -9.79
C GLU A 93 -9.06 -12.51 -10.16
N LEU A 94 -7.77 -12.84 -10.26
CA LEU A 94 -7.32 -14.23 -10.40
C LEU A 94 -7.44 -14.97 -9.06
N PRO A 95 -7.50 -16.32 -9.08
CA PRO A 95 -7.34 -17.10 -7.86
C PRO A 95 -6.04 -16.76 -7.15
N ALA A 96 -6.09 -16.66 -5.82
CA ALA A 96 -4.92 -16.37 -5.01
C ALA A 96 -3.88 -17.49 -5.12
N VAL A 97 -2.61 -17.10 -5.29
CA VAL A 97 -1.44 -18.00 -5.25
C VAL A 97 -0.53 -17.66 -4.06
N PRO A 98 0.39 -18.54 -3.65
CA PRO A 98 1.38 -18.23 -2.61
C PRO A 98 2.22 -16.98 -2.94
N LEU A 99 2.78 -16.30 -1.92
CA LEU A 99 3.61 -15.09 -2.11
C LEU A 99 4.85 -15.33 -2.99
N ASP A 100 5.44 -16.53 -2.90
CA ASP A 100 6.62 -16.98 -3.64
C ASP A 100 6.29 -17.58 -5.03
N ALA A 101 5.00 -17.67 -5.38
CA ALA A 101 4.56 -18.17 -6.67
C ALA A 101 4.40 -17.06 -7.72
N GLY A 102 4.30 -17.46 -8.98
CA GLY A 102 3.92 -16.58 -10.09
C GLY A 102 2.42 -16.66 -10.37
N ALA A 103 1.86 -15.56 -10.87
CA ALA A 103 0.50 -15.48 -11.41
C ALA A 103 0.53 -14.88 -12.83
N THR A 104 -0.37 -15.31 -13.71
CA THR A 104 -0.34 -14.91 -15.12
C THR A 104 -1.73 -14.56 -15.62
N VAL A 105 -1.86 -13.37 -16.23
CA VAL A 105 -2.99 -13.02 -17.09
C VAL A 105 -2.63 -13.46 -18.52
N PRO A 106 -3.29 -14.50 -19.09
CA PRO A 106 -2.88 -15.08 -20.36
C PRO A 106 -2.83 -14.06 -21.50
N GLY A 107 -1.70 -14.02 -22.22
CA GLY A 107 -1.52 -13.13 -23.37
C GLY A 107 -1.36 -11.65 -23.03
N VAL A 108 -1.17 -11.31 -21.75
CA VAL A 108 -0.98 -9.93 -21.29
C VAL A 108 0.28 -9.79 -20.45
N VAL A 109 0.37 -10.49 -19.32
CA VAL A 109 1.45 -10.29 -18.35
C VAL A 109 1.55 -11.47 -17.37
N SER A 110 2.78 -11.79 -16.96
CA SER A 110 3.07 -12.63 -15.81
C SER A 110 3.68 -11.80 -14.70
N GLY A 111 3.26 -12.00 -13.46
CA GLY A 111 3.79 -11.29 -12.30
C GLY A 111 4.22 -12.23 -11.18
N ARG A 112 5.17 -11.77 -10.37
CA ARG A 112 5.57 -12.41 -9.12
C ARG A 112 5.99 -11.36 -8.10
N LEU A 113 5.99 -11.74 -6.82
CA LEU A 113 6.64 -10.95 -5.78
C LEU A 113 8.10 -11.41 -5.68
N VAL A 114 9.04 -10.50 -5.92
CA VAL A 114 10.48 -10.77 -5.80
C VAL A 114 10.88 -10.89 -4.33
N VAL A 115 10.33 -10.00 -3.51
CA VAL A 115 10.53 -10.01 -2.06
C VAL A 115 9.33 -9.36 -1.37
N VAL A 116 8.96 -9.91 -0.22
CA VAL A 116 8.07 -9.29 0.77
C VAL A 116 8.80 -9.33 2.10
N GLU A 117 9.27 -8.18 2.58
CA GLU A 117 10.16 -8.10 3.74
C GLU A 117 9.70 -7.07 4.76
N ALA A 118 10.00 -7.36 6.03
CA ALA A 118 9.79 -6.44 7.13
C ALA A 118 10.81 -5.28 7.08
N VAL A 119 10.31 -4.05 7.18
CA VAL A 119 11.14 -2.84 7.24
C VAL A 119 10.57 -1.85 8.25
N GLN A 120 11.39 -0.87 8.65
CA GLN A 120 10.89 0.35 9.28
C GLN A 120 10.73 1.42 8.21
N ALA A 121 9.48 1.72 7.86
CA ALA A 121 9.19 2.76 6.88
C ALA A 121 9.35 4.15 7.51
N THR A 122 9.85 5.08 6.70
CA THR A 122 9.93 6.50 7.03
C THR A 122 8.91 7.27 6.22
N GLY A 123 7.80 7.64 6.84
CA GLY A 123 6.74 8.41 6.19
C GLY A 123 7.19 9.84 5.88
N SER A 124 7.10 10.26 4.62
CA SER A 124 7.58 11.58 4.17
C SER A 124 6.47 12.58 3.78
N GLY A 125 5.20 12.23 3.97
CA GLY A 125 4.03 13.06 3.61
C GLY A 125 3.06 13.30 4.76
N VAL A 126 2.16 14.28 4.61
CA VAL A 126 1.08 14.52 5.59
C VAL A 126 0.22 13.28 5.77
N GLY A 127 0.02 12.86 7.02
CA GLY A 127 -0.74 11.65 7.35
C GLY A 127 0.05 10.34 7.26
N ASN A 128 1.28 10.35 6.73
CA ASN A 128 2.17 9.19 6.82
C ASN A 128 2.78 9.11 8.22
N VAL A 129 2.81 7.91 8.81
CA VAL A 129 3.40 7.64 10.12
C VAL A 129 4.54 6.64 9.93
N SER A 130 5.73 6.98 10.45
CA SER A 130 6.86 6.06 10.44
C SER A 130 6.63 4.90 11.42
N GLY A 131 7.00 3.69 11.03
CA GLY A 131 6.74 2.51 11.85
C GLY A 131 6.98 1.18 11.13
N PRO A 132 6.58 0.07 11.76
CA PRO A 132 6.63 -1.26 11.16
C PRO A 132 5.86 -1.32 9.85
N ALA A 133 6.51 -1.86 8.82
CA ALA A 133 5.96 -1.93 7.49
C ALA A 133 6.42 -3.18 6.75
N LEU A 134 5.74 -3.48 5.66
CA LEU A 134 6.17 -4.45 4.65
C LEU A 134 6.59 -3.70 3.38
N ARG A 135 7.79 -4.01 2.89
CA ARG A 135 8.24 -3.62 1.55
C ARG A 135 7.99 -4.77 0.59
N VAL A 136 7.23 -4.48 -0.46
CA VAL A 136 6.82 -5.43 -1.50
C VAL A 136 7.50 -5.04 -2.81
N THR A 137 8.32 -5.93 -3.35
CA THR A 137 8.88 -5.77 -4.69
C THR A 137 8.12 -6.65 -5.67
N VAL A 138 7.44 -6.03 -6.62
CA VAL A 138 6.68 -6.69 -7.67
C VAL A 138 7.50 -6.70 -8.95
N GLU A 139 7.57 -7.83 -9.64
CA GLU A 139 8.10 -7.90 -11.00
C GLU A 139 7.03 -8.39 -11.96
N LEU A 140 6.87 -7.67 -13.07
CA LEU A 140 5.99 -8.00 -14.18
C LEU A 140 6.80 -8.28 -15.44
N THR A 141 6.39 -9.29 -16.20
CA THR A 141 6.91 -9.62 -17.52
C THR A 141 5.78 -9.58 -18.54
N GLY A 142 5.91 -8.73 -19.56
CA GLY A 142 4.88 -8.53 -20.57
C GLY A 142 4.74 -9.71 -21.52
N ASP A 143 3.55 -9.92 -22.04
CA ASP A 143 3.23 -10.95 -23.03
C ASP A 143 2.24 -10.40 -24.07
N GLY A 144 2.32 -10.88 -25.31
CA GLY A 144 1.37 -10.61 -26.39
C GLY A 144 1.35 -9.19 -26.97
N ARG A 145 1.31 -8.16 -26.11
CA ARG A 145 1.22 -6.73 -26.50
C ARG A 145 2.00 -5.82 -25.54
N THR A 146 2.29 -4.60 -26.00
CA THR A 146 2.83 -3.56 -25.11
C THR A 146 1.75 -3.08 -24.15
N LEU A 147 2.05 -3.11 -22.86
CA LEU A 147 1.18 -2.64 -21.78
C LEU A 147 1.71 -1.31 -21.22
N SER A 148 0.83 -0.36 -20.94
CA SER A 148 1.20 0.83 -20.16
C SER A 148 1.00 0.52 -18.68
N LEU A 149 2.04 0.76 -17.88
CA LEU A 149 2.04 0.59 -16.43
C LEU A 149 1.63 1.87 -15.70
N ASP A 150 1.47 2.98 -16.44
CA ASP A 150 0.96 4.24 -15.91
C ASP A 150 -0.51 4.04 -15.52
N GLY A 151 -0.78 3.94 -14.22
CA GLY A 151 -2.08 3.55 -13.68
C GLY A 151 -2.16 2.10 -13.20
N SER A 152 -1.01 1.41 -13.11
CA SER A 152 -0.90 0.20 -12.29
C SER A 152 -1.29 0.50 -10.84
N TYR A 153 -1.89 -0.49 -10.18
CA TYR A 153 -2.33 -0.36 -8.79
C TYR A 153 -1.90 -1.57 -7.98
N VAL A 154 -1.33 -1.31 -6.81
CA VAL A 154 -0.92 -2.35 -5.86
C VAL A 154 -1.55 -2.05 -4.52
N GLU A 155 -2.20 -3.05 -3.95
CA GLU A 155 -2.83 -3.00 -2.63
C GLU A 155 -2.30 -4.16 -1.79
N LEU A 156 -2.10 -3.91 -0.49
CA LEU A 156 -1.82 -4.93 0.49
C LEU A 156 -2.99 -4.97 1.49
N LEU A 157 -3.50 -6.17 1.74
CA LEU A 157 -4.59 -6.43 2.68
C LEU A 157 -4.10 -7.40 3.75
N THR A 158 -4.65 -7.31 4.96
CA THR A 158 -4.26 -8.12 6.12
C THR A 158 -5.45 -8.83 6.73
N GLY A 159 -5.19 -10.05 7.22
CA GLY A 159 -6.15 -10.88 7.94
C GLY A 159 -7.31 -11.42 7.08
N PRO A 160 -8.22 -12.18 7.71
CA PRO A 160 -9.35 -12.80 7.03
C PRO A 160 -10.39 -11.79 6.53
N ASP A 161 -10.49 -10.63 7.17
CA ASP A 161 -11.41 -9.54 6.80
C ASP A 161 -10.89 -8.70 5.62
N LEU A 162 -9.68 -8.99 5.12
CA LEU A 162 -9.03 -8.26 4.04
C LEU A 162 -8.94 -6.76 4.35
N THR A 163 -8.42 -6.41 5.53
CA THR A 163 -8.28 -5.01 5.96
C THR A 163 -7.16 -4.35 5.15
N PRO A 164 -7.43 -3.27 4.39
CA PRO A 164 -6.40 -2.60 3.61
C PRO A 164 -5.31 -2.00 4.50
N ALA A 165 -4.05 -2.26 4.16
CA ALA A 165 -2.90 -1.62 4.77
C ALA A 165 -2.67 -0.25 4.12
N SER A 166 -2.30 0.75 4.92
CA SER A 166 -2.02 2.09 4.40
C SER A 166 -0.68 2.12 3.64
N PRO A 167 -0.63 2.62 2.40
CA PRO A 167 0.63 2.85 1.71
C PRO A 167 1.43 3.93 2.43
N VAL A 168 2.76 3.83 2.37
CA VAL A 168 3.69 4.79 2.97
C VAL A 168 4.55 5.44 1.89
N ASP A 169 4.59 6.77 1.90
CA ASP A 169 5.55 7.56 1.11
C ASP A 169 6.94 7.45 1.75
N ASP A 170 7.58 6.32 1.52
CA ASP A 170 8.95 6.00 1.91
C ASP A 170 9.92 6.29 0.75
N PRO A 171 11.15 6.78 1.00
CA PRO A 171 12.14 7.04 -0.05
C PRO A 171 12.56 5.81 -0.87
N SER A 172 12.30 4.59 -0.39
CA SER A 172 12.55 3.36 -1.14
C SER A 172 11.43 2.96 -2.09
N THR A 173 10.27 3.64 -2.04
CA THR A 173 9.16 3.40 -2.95
C THR A 173 9.53 3.81 -4.38
N ALA A 174 9.29 2.91 -5.32
CA ALA A 174 9.53 3.10 -6.74
C ALA A 174 8.43 2.37 -7.53
N PRO A 175 7.25 3.01 -7.75
CA PRO A 175 6.12 2.34 -8.38
C PRO A 175 6.41 1.90 -9.81
N LEU A 176 5.71 0.86 -10.27
CA LEU A 176 5.71 0.46 -11.68
C LEU A 176 5.19 1.61 -12.56
N GLN A 177 5.95 1.98 -13.60
CA GLN A 177 5.60 3.07 -14.52
C GLN A 177 6.14 2.80 -15.93
N GLY A 178 5.67 3.55 -16.92
CA GLY A 178 6.13 3.47 -18.31
C GLY A 178 5.54 2.31 -19.11
N GLN A 179 6.25 1.87 -20.15
CA GLN A 179 5.76 0.88 -21.11
C GLN A 179 6.45 -0.47 -20.93
N LEU A 180 5.66 -1.53 -20.88
CA LEU A 180 6.11 -2.92 -20.79
C LEU A 180 5.84 -3.64 -22.13
N PRO A 181 6.83 -3.77 -23.02
CA PRO A 181 6.67 -4.52 -24.27
C PRO A 181 6.57 -6.04 -24.02
N PRO A 182 6.11 -6.84 -25.00
CA PRO A 182 6.15 -8.30 -24.92
C PRO A 182 7.57 -8.81 -24.66
N GLY A 183 7.72 -9.72 -23.69
CA GLY A 183 9.01 -10.23 -23.24
C GLY A 183 9.85 -9.24 -22.43
N GLY A 184 9.40 -7.99 -22.27
CA GLY A 184 10.04 -7.01 -21.40
C GLY A 184 9.71 -7.27 -19.93
N THR A 185 10.53 -6.72 -19.04
CA THR A 185 10.37 -6.84 -17.58
C THR A 185 10.35 -5.45 -16.93
N ALA A 186 9.49 -5.27 -15.93
CA ALA A 186 9.44 -4.09 -15.09
C ALA A 186 9.34 -4.49 -13.61
N THR A 187 9.99 -3.72 -12.76
CA THR A 187 10.01 -3.92 -11.31
C THR A 187 9.48 -2.68 -10.61
N GLY A 188 8.65 -2.86 -9.60
CA GLY A 188 8.18 -1.79 -8.72
C GLY A 188 8.31 -2.17 -7.25
N VAL A 189 8.55 -1.17 -6.42
CA VAL A 189 8.71 -1.29 -4.97
C VAL A 189 7.64 -0.45 -4.28
N TYR A 190 6.91 -1.07 -3.36
CA TYR A 190 5.81 -0.47 -2.61
C TYR A 190 6.01 -0.74 -1.12
N VAL A 191 5.63 0.22 -0.27
CA VAL A 191 5.76 0.10 1.17
C VAL A 191 4.39 0.32 1.83
N PHE A 192 4.00 -0.58 2.72
CA PHE A 192 2.71 -0.53 3.42
C PHE A 192 2.92 -0.67 4.93
N SER A 193 2.23 0.16 5.72
CA SER A 193 2.22 0.06 7.17
C SER A 193 1.51 -1.21 7.61
N VAL A 194 2.24 -2.09 8.27
CA VAL A 194 1.73 -3.37 8.78
C VAL A 194 2.46 -3.70 10.08
N ASP A 195 1.69 -3.71 11.16
CA ASP A 195 2.16 -4.13 12.48
C ASP A 195 2.62 -5.60 12.45
N ASP A 196 3.62 -5.95 13.27
CA ASP A 196 4.19 -7.30 13.29
C ASP A 196 3.12 -8.40 13.53
N GLY A 197 2.12 -8.11 14.35
CA GLY A 197 1.02 -9.05 14.64
C GLY A 197 0.07 -9.29 13.46
N ALA A 198 0.07 -8.44 12.44
CA ALA A 198 -0.83 -8.51 11.29
C ALA A 198 -0.21 -9.18 10.05
N ARG A 199 1.06 -9.60 10.12
CA ARG A 199 1.79 -10.16 8.96
C ARG A 199 1.58 -11.65 8.71
N GLY A 200 0.88 -12.34 9.63
CA GLY A 200 0.64 -13.78 9.54
C GLY A 200 -0.32 -14.21 8.41
N ASP A 201 -1.09 -13.28 7.85
CA ASP A 201 -1.98 -13.49 6.71
C ASP A 201 -2.09 -12.18 5.93
N VAL A 202 -1.31 -12.06 4.86
CA VAL A 202 -1.32 -10.90 3.97
C VAL A 202 -1.74 -11.31 2.58
N THR A 203 -2.48 -10.43 1.91
CA THR A 203 -2.86 -10.56 0.50
C THR A 203 -2.33 -9.36 -0.26
N VAL A 204 -1.53 -9.57 -1.29
CA VAL A 204 -1.08 -8.53 -2.22
C VAL A 204 -1.87 -8.66 -3.52
N ARG A 205 -2.54 -7.59 -3.91
CA ARG A 205 -3.25 -7.47 -5.18
C ARG A 205 -2.49 -6.54 -6.10
N VAL A 206 -2.21 -6.98 -7.32
CA VAL A 206 -1.52 -6.19 -8.34
C VAL A 206 -2.41 -6.12 -9.57
N GLN A 207 -2.88 -4.93 -9.91
CA GLN A 207 -3.51 -4.63 -11.18
C GLN A 207 -2.45 -4.01 -12.11
N PRO A 208 -2.01 -4.73 -13.15
CA PRO A 208 -0.93 -4.28 -14.04
C PRO A 208 -1.29 -3.00 -14.83
N ALA A 209 -2.56 -2.87 -15.21
CA ALA A 209 -3.10 -1.71 -15.90
C ALA A 209 -4.62 -1.62 -15.67
N PRO A 210 -5.24 -0.43 -15.85
CA PRO A 210 -6.68 -0.29 -15.75
C PRO A 210 -7.42 -1.23 -16.70
N GLY A 211 -8.40 -1.95 -16.18
CA GLY A 211 -9.20 -2.92 -16.94
C GLY A 211 -8.58 -4.32 -17.05
N GLU A 212 -7.31 -4.49 -16.65
CA GLU A 212 -6.73 -5.83 -16.50
C GLU A 212 -7.15 -6.47 -15.18
N PRO A 213 -7.24 -7.82 -15.12
CA PRO A 213 -7.48 -8.53 -13.88
C PRO A 213 -6.37 -8.33 -12.85
N PHE A 214 -6.73 -8.40 -11.57
CA PHE A 214 -5.76 -8.45 -10.48
C PHE A 214 -5.05 -9.81 -10.43
N LEU A 215 -3.73 -9.75 -10.34
CA LEU A 215 -2.89 -10.83 -9.83
C LEU A 215 -3.03 -10.82 -8.30
N VAL A 216 -3.27 -11.98 -7.68
CA VAL A 216 -3.51 -12.08 -6.24
C VAL A 216 -2.52 -13.05 -5.61
N PHE A 217 -1.75 -12.55 -4.65
CA PHE A 217 -0.76 -13.31 -3.89
C PHE A 217 -1.14 -13.32 -2.42
N ARG A 218 -1.13 -14.46 -1.74
CA ARG A 218 -1.51 -14.56 -0.33
C ARG A 218 -0.57 -15.48 0.45
N GLY A 219 -0.27 -15.12 1.70
CA GLY A 219 0.52 -15.93 2.61
C GLY A 219 0.95 -15.14 3.85
N ALA A 220 1.82 -15.73 4.66
CA ALA A 220 2.47 -15.01 5.76
C ALA A 220 3.69 -14.25 5.23
N ALA A 221 3.98 -13.09 5.83
CA ALA A 221 5.15 -12.27 5.51
C ALA A 221 5.93 -11.91 6.78
N GLY A 222 7.24 -11.68 6.66
CA GLY A 222 8.12 -11.33 7.78
C GLY A 222 9.34 -12.21 7.90
#